data_AF-A0A951YXF5-F1
#
_entry.id   AF-A0A951YXF5-F1
#
_cell.length_a   1.000
_cell.length_b   1.000
_cell.length_c   1.000
_cell.angle_alpha   90.00
_cell.angle_beta   90.00
_cell.angle_gamma   90.00
#
_symmetry.space_group_name_H-M   'P 1'
#
loop_
_entity.id
_entity.type
_entity.pdbx_description
1 polymer ?
#
loop_
_entity_poly.entity_id
_entity_poly.type
_entity_poly.pdbx_seq_one_letter_code
_entity_poly.pdbx_strand_id
1 'polypeptide(L)'
;MGTPSYVLTRRGAAALEAMGLQTVHGLDLTSIAGATFAHRQLGNCAGLHFIGRGDDAYGEHAILHGLAPVGRRELGERFGKLPDLIVVRKEHGARAAIWCETEMAAKAMGELRRCARLVLMTGRSLDANGRLPLSRVGFIFDGAHAHASRIRRAFTEEFGHRPPRERDALASRIILFSARIGPRVRWKGLSEERLFPDGC
;
A
#
# COMPACT_ATOMS: atom_id res chain seq x y z
N MET A 1 -5.30 -1.85 15.94
CA MET A 1 -6.71 -1.56 15.67
C MET A 1 -6.73 -0.68 14.44
N GLY A 2 -7.14 -1.19 13.27
CA GLY A 2 -7.33 -0.31 12.12
C GLY A 2 -8.67 0.38 12.24
N THR A 3 -8.66 1.63 11.80
CA THR A 3 -9.73 2.56 12.11
C THR A 3 -10.80 2.49 11.02
N PRO A 4 -12.09 2.46 11.38
CA PRO A 4 -13.18 2.47 10.39
C PRO A 4 -13.17 3.74 9.53
N SER A 5 -13.78 3.66 8.34
CA SER A 5 -14.10 4.83 7.53
C SER A 5 -15.09 5.71 8.27
N TYR A 6 -14.65 6.90 8.65
CA TYR A 6 -15.46 7.89 9.33
C TYR A 6 -16.31 8.65 8.33
N VAL A 7 -17.60 8.77 8.65
CA VAL A 7 -18.53 9.62 7.91
C VAL A 7 -19.01 10.71 8.87
N LEU A 8 -18.91 11.96 8.42
CA LEU A 8 -19.22 13.16 9.22
C LEU A 8 -20.65 13.18 9.77
N THR A 9 -21.55 12.36 9.23
CA THR A 9 -22.96 12.36 9.63
C THR A 9 -23.53 10.96 9.76
N ARG A 10 -24.38 10.78 10.76
CA ARG A 10 -25.11 9.53 11.02
C ARG A 10 -25.96 9.09 9.83
N ARG A 11 -26.49 10.05 9.06
CA ARG A 11 -27.22 9.79 7.82
C ARG A 11 -26.31 9.27 6.70
N GLY A 12 -25.10 9.82 6.56
CA GLY A 12 -24.14 9.33 5.56
C GLY A 12 -23.64 7.91 5.88
N ALA A 13 -23.37 7.61 7.14
CA ALA A 13 -23.01 6.25 7.57
C ALA A 13 -24.14 5.25 7.25
N ALA A 14 -25.38 5.56 7.63
CA ALA A 14 -26.54 4.71 7.34
C ALA A 14 -26.76 4.49 5.82
N ALA A 15 -26.54 5.50 4.99
CA ALA A 15 -26.65 5.36 3.54
C ALA A 15 -25.58 4.43 2.94
N LEU A 16 -24.35 4.47 3.46
CA LEU A 16 -23.27 3.60 3.03
C LEU A 16 -23.44 2.17 3.57
N GLU A 17 -23.91 2.02 4.80
CA GLU A 17 -24.31 0.72 5.37
C GLU A 17 -25.42 0.05 4.57
N ALA A 18 -26.42 0.82 4.11
CA ALA A 18 -27.47 0.32 3.22
C ALA A 18 -26.94 -0.18 1.86
N MET A 19 -25.76 0.28 1.44
CA MET A 19 -25.03 -0.21 0.26
C MET A 19 -24.07 -1.36 0.58
N GLY A 20 -24.10 -1.90 1.82
CA GLY A 20 -23.22 -2.97 2.27
C GLY A 20 -21.82 -2.52 2.67
N LEU A 21 -21.58 -1.21 2.81
CA LEU A 21 -20.27 -0.66 3.18
C LEU A 21 -20.19 -0.47 4.70
N GLN A 22 -19.20 -1.10 5.34
CA GLN A 22 -18.94 -0.92 6.77
C GLN A 22 -18.42 0.51 7.04
N THR A 23 -19.16 1.29 7.81
CA THR A 23 -18.81 2.67 8.16
C THR A 23 -19.10 2.98 9.62
N VAL A 24 -18.45 3.99 10.19
CA VAL A 24 -18.70 4.44 11.57
C VAL A 24 -18.95 5.94 11.58
N HIS A 25 -19.99 6.35 12.31
CA HIS A 25 -20.27 7.76 12.57
C HIS A 25 -19.21 8.33 13.54
N GLY A 26 -18.56 9.43 13.14
CA GLY A 26 -17.68 10.18 14.03
C GLY A 26 -17.46 11.61 13.55
N LEU A 27 -17.39 12.53 14.51
CA LEU A 27 -17.17 13.96 14.29
C LEU A 27 -15.70 14.36 14.43
N ASP A 28 -14.80 13.39 14.57
CA ASP A 28 -13.36 13.66 14.72
C ASP A 28 -12.80 14.21 13.39
N LEU A 29 -12.39 15.49 13.42
CA LEU A 29 -11.85 16.21 12.26
C LEU A 29 -10.59 15.56 11.67
N THR A 30 -9.90 14.69 12.42
CA THR A 30 -8.78 13.89 11.90
C THR A 30 -9.17 12.95 10.76
N SER A 31 -10.47 12.70 10.60
CA SER A 31 -11.04 11.92 9.51
C SER A 31 -11.37 12.71 8.23
N ILE A 32 -11.24 14.04 8.27
CA ILE A 32 -11.48 14.92 7.12
C ILE A 32 -10.35 15.91 6.84
N ALA A 33 -9.38 16.04 7.75
CA ALA A 33 -8.22 16.89 7.60
C ALA A 33 -6.99 16.30 8.33
N GLY A 34 -5.79 16.70 7.89
CA GLY A 34 -4.52 16.30 8.50
C GLY A 34 -3.82 15.12 7.81
N ALA A 35 -2.64 14.77 8.33
CA ALA A 35 -1.73 13.81 7.69
C ALA A 35 -2.33 12.39 7.60
N THR A 36 -3.02 11.93 8.64
CA THR A 36 -3.67 10.60 8.66
C THR A 36 -4.81 10.49 7.65
N PHE A 37 -5.63 11.55 7.52
CA PHE A 37 -6.65 11.61 6.48
C PHE A 37 -6.04 11.54 5.08
N ALA A 38 -5.03 12.37 4.82
CA ALA A 38 -4.38 12.44 3.52
C ALA A 38 -3.71 11.09 3.16
N HIS A 39 -3.07 10.44 4.12
CA HIS A 39 -2.49 9.10 3.97
C HIS A 39 -3.55 8.06 3.57
N ARG A 40 -4.67 8.02 4.30
CA ARG A 40 -5.77 7.08 4.00
C ARG A 40 -6.41 7.38 2.65
N GLN A 41 -6.65 8.64 2.34
CA GLN A 41 -7.22 9.04 1.05
C GLN A 41 -6.34 8.62 -0.11
N LEU A 42 -5.02 8.81 0.00
CA LEU A 42 -4.08 8.36 -1.02
C LEU A 42 -4.15 6.85 -1.23
N GLY A 43 -4.08 6.06 -0.14
CA GLY A 43 -4.21 4.60 -0.22
C GLY A 43 -5.53 4.13 -0.82
N ASN A 44 -6.65 4.75 -0.42
CA ASN A 44 -7.99 4.42 -0.92
C ASN A 44 -8.16 4.77 -2.40
N CYS A 45 -7.74 5.96 -2.83
CA CYS A 45 -7.80 6.35 -4.24
C CYS A 45 -6.93 5.45 -5.11
N ALA A 46 -5.75 5.04 -4.61
CA ALA A 46 -4.92 4.07 -5.29
C ALA A 46 -5.61 2.70 -5.39
N GLY A 47 -6.21 2.20 -4.30
CA GLY A 47 -6.99 0.97 -4.30
C GLY A 47 -8.11 0.98 -5.35
N LEU A 48 -8.91 2.05 -5.39
CA LEU A 48 -9.94 2.24 -6.41
C LEU A 48 -9.36 2.30 -7.83
N HIS A 49 -8.17 2.88 -7.99
CA HIS A 49 -7.48 2.93 -9.27
C HIS A 49 -7.05 1.53 -9.76
N PHE A 50 -6.59 0.66 -8.86
CA PHE A 50 -6.27 -0.74 -9.18
C PHE A 50 -7.54 -1.54 -9.51
N ILE A 51 -8.61 -1.38 -8.74
CA ILE A 51 -9.92 -1.99 -9.01
C ILE A 51 -10.44 -1.58 -10.39
N GLY A 52 -10.34 -0.29 -10.74
CA GLY A 52 -10.72 0.22 -12.06
C GLY A 52 -9.91 -0.37 -13.22
N ARG A 53 -8.76 -1.00 -12.95
CA ARG A 53 -7.93 -1.73 -13.93
C ARG A 53 -8.19 -3.25 -13.94
N GLY A 54 -9.11 -3.74 -13.09
CA GLY A 54 -9.44 -5.16 -12.98
C GLY A 54 -8.57 -5.95 -12.00
N ASP A 55 -7.73 -5.29 -11.19
CA ASP A 55 -7.04 -5.91 -10.06
C ASP A 55 -7.99 -5.96 -8.83
N ASP A 56 -7.75 -6.87 -7.87
CA ASP A 56 -8.41 -6.75 -6.56
C ASP A 56 -7.56 -5.86 -5.64
N ALA A 57 -8.18 -5.03 -4.80
CA ALA A 57 -7.45 -4.20 -3.85
C ALA A 57 -8.11 -4.21 -2.46
N TYR A 58 -7.30 -4.45 -1.42
CA TYR A 58 -7.75 -4.64 -0.04
C TYR A 58 -6.96 -3.73 0.90
N GLY A 59 -7.60 -2.68 1.41
CA GLY A 59 -7.00 -1.79 2.40
C GLY A 59 -6.90 -2.41 3.79
N GLU A 60 -6.19 -1.74 4.71
CA GLU A 60 -6.01 -2.18 6.10
C GLU A 60 -7.33 -2.63 6.77
N HIS A 61 -8.41 -1.88 6.58
CA HIS A 61 -9.73 -2.23 7.13
C HIS A 61 -10.22 -3.59 6.63
N ALA A 62 -10.14 -3.86 5.32
CA ALA A 62 -10.56 -5.14 4.75
C ALA A 62 -9.75 -6.31 5.31
N ILE A 63 -8.45 -6.10 5.54
CA ILE A 63 -7.56 -7.11 6.12
C ILE A 63 -7.93 -7.42 7.57
N LEU A 64 -8.23 -6.39 8.35
CA LEU A 64 -8.55 -6.53 9.77
C LEU A 64 -9.88 -7.21 10.04
N HIS A 65 -10.84 -7.04 9.12
CA HIS A 65 -12.18 -7.61 9.23
C HIS A 65 -12.35 -8.91 8.44
N GLY A 66 -11.27 -9.50 7.91
CA GLY A 66 -11.32 -10.78 7.20
C GLY A 66 -12.01 -10.72 5.84
N LEU A 67 -12.11 -9.53 5.24
CA LEU A 67 -12.65 -9.30 3.90
C LEU A 67 -11.58 -9.46 2.80
N ALA A 68 -10.30 -9.51 3.19
CA ALA A 68 -9.18 -9.76 2.29
C ALA A 68 -8.86 -11.26 2.19
N PRO A 69 -8.25 -11.73 1.08
CA PRO A 69 -7.79 -13.11 0.93
C PRO A 69 -6.55 -13.45 1.79
N VAL A 70 -6.20 -12.56 2.72
CA VAL A 70 -5.05 -12.65 3.62
C VAL A 70 -5.53 -12.37 5.04
N GLY A 71 -5.02 -13.13 6.00
CA GLY A 71 -5.42 -12.98 7.39
C GLY A 71 -4.47 -12.08 8.19
N ARG A 72 -5.03 -11.27 9.09
CA ARG A 72 -4.27 -10.38 9.98
C ARG A 72 -3.18 -11.13 10.76
N ARG A 73 -3.51 -12.31 11.27
CA ARG A 73 -2.60 -13.11 12.11
C ARG A 73 -1.39 -13.55 11.29
N GLU A 74 -1.63 -14.06 10.10
CA GLU A 74 -0.59 -14.54 9.17
C GLU A 74 0.34 -13.40 8.78
N LEU A 75 -0.20 -12.21 8.48
CA LEU A 75 0.61 -11.03 8.18
C LEU A 75 1.42 -10.55 9.39
N GLY A 76 0.79 -10.45 10.57
CA GLY A 76 1.46 -10.03 11.79
C GLY A 76 2.59 -10.98 12.23
N GLU A 77 2.33 -12.29 12.24
CA GLU A 77 3.30 -13.30 12.67
C GLU A 77 4.42 -13.51 11.65
N ARG A 78 4.10 -13.53 10.34
CA ARG A 78 5.09 -13.85 9.30
C ARG A 78 5.83 -12.64 8.76
N PHE A 79 5.19 -11.47 8.72
CA PHE A 79 5.75 -10.25 8.13
C PHE A 79 6.00 -9.13 9.14
N GLY A 80 5.52 -9.28 10.39
CA GLY A 80 5.80 -8.34 11.48
C GLY A 80 5.04 -7.01 11.43
N LYS A 81 4.23 -6.77 10.39
CA LYS A 81 3.36 -5.61 10.25
C LYS A 81 2.16 -5.89 9.34
N LEU A 82 1.22 -4.95 9.25
CA LEU A 82 0.17 -4.94 8.24
C LEU A 82 0.52 -3.94 7.12
N PRO A 83 0.13 -4.23 5.87
CA PRO A 83 0.22 -3.29 4.76
C PRO A 83 -0.87 -2.22 4.88
N ASP A 84 -0.63 -1.05 4.28
CA ASP A 84 -1.69 -0.07 4.03
C ASP A 84 -2.70 -0.60 2.99
N LEU A 85 -2.19 -1.32 1.98
CA LEU A 85 -2.97 -1.90 0.89
C LEU A 85 -2.34 -3.20 0.38
N ILE A 86 -3.15 -4.22 0.12
CA ILE A 86 -2.77 -5.38 -0.71
C ILE A 86 -3.45 -5.26 -2.06
N VAL A 87 -2.68 -5.35 -3.13
CA VAL A 87 -3.22 -5.47 -4.50
C VAL A 87 -3.01 -6.90 -4.97
N VAL A 88 -4.05 -7.56 -5.47
CA VAL A 88 -3.96 -8.88 -6.08
C VAL A 88 -4.14 -8.74 -7.58
N ARG A 89 -3.09 -9.09 -8.31
CA ARG A 89 -3.02 -9.03 -9.77
C ARG A 89 -2.83 -10.43 -10.33
N LYS A 90 -3.33 -10.66 -11.55
CA LYS A 90 -2.99 -11.88 -12.30
C LYS A 90 -1.64 -11.68 -13.01
N GLU A 91 -0.62 -12.40 -12.58
CA GLU A 91 0.71 -12.42 -13.17
C GLU A 91 0.99 -13.83 -13.74
N HIS A 92 1.35 -13.92 -15.02
CA HIS A 92 1.67 -15.19 -15.70
C HIS A 92 0.60 -16.29 -15.52
N GLY A 93 -0.69 -15.91 -15.48
CA GLY A 93 -1.79 -16.85 -15.33
C GLY A 93 -2.18 -17.16 -13.87
N ALA A 94 -1.38 -16.77 -12.87
CA ALA A 94 -1.62 -17.00 -11.46
C ALA A 94 -1.91 -15.69 -10.71
N ARG A 95 -2.56 -15.78 -9.54
CA ARG A 95 -2.75 -14.61 -8.67
C ARG A 95 -1.46 -14.34 -7.89
N ALA A 96 -1.05 -13.08 -7.83
CA ALA A 96 0.09 -12.63 -7.07
C ALA A 96 -0.27 -11.36 -6.30
N ALA A 97 0.30 -11.19 -5.12
CA ALA A 97 0.06 -10.03 -4.28
C ALA A 97 1.20 -9.02 -4.35
N ILE A 98 0.84 -7.74 -4.42
CA ILE A 98 1.72 -6.61 -4.22
C ILE A 98 1.41 -6.03 -2.84
N TRP A 99 2.43 -5.97 -1.98
CA TRP A 99 2.36 -5.32 -0.68
C TRP A 99 2.58 -3.82 -0.85
N CYS A 100 1.58 -3.00 -0.58
CA CYS A 100 1.69 -1.55 -0.78
C CYS A 100 1.75 -0.78 0.54
N GLU A 101 2.71 0.13 0.63
CA GLU A 101 2.87 1.13 1.69
C GLU A 101 2.61 2.51 1.11
N THR A 102 1.84 3.33 1.82
CA THR A 102 1.48 4.68 1.38
C THR A 102 2.41 5.69 2.04
N GLU A 103 2.96 6.61 1.27
CA GLU A 103 3.90 7.64 1.70
C GLU A 103 3.33 9.01 1.32
N MET A 104 2.32 9.46 2.09
CA MET A 104 1.74 10.80 1.93
C MET A 104 2.53 11.87 2.71
N ALA A 105 2.97 11.51 3.91
CA ALA A 105 3.90 12.31 4.70
C ALA A 105 5.24 11.58 4.73
N ALA A 106 6.33 12.34 4.76
CA ALA A 106 7.67 11.76 4.80
C ALA A 106 7.85 10.93 6.08
N LYS A 107 7.88 9.60 5.95
CA LYS A 107 8.24 8.68 7.01
C LYS A 107 9.69 8.90 7.41
N ALA A 108 9.99 8.59 8.66
CA ALA A 108 11.37 8.52 9.12
C ALA A 108 12.16 7.51 8.27
N MET A 109 13.43 7.81 7.99
CA MET A 109 14.26 6.96 7.12
C MET A 109 14.36 5.51 7.62
N GLY A 110 14.38 5.30 8.95
CA GLY A 110 14.34 3.96 9.55
C GLY A 110 13.09 3.15 9.16
N GLU A 111 11.93 3.82 9.06
CA GLU A 111 10.69 3.16 8.67
C GLU A 111 10.65 2.86 7.17
N LEU A 112 11.19 3.75 6.32
CA LEU A 112 11.36 3.47 4.89
C LEU A 112 12.28 2.26 4.66
N ARG A 113 13.39 2.17 5.39
CA ARG A 113 14.29 1.00 5.34
C ARG A 113 13.59 -0.28 5.79
N ARG A 114 12.81 -0.21 6.88
CA ARG A 114 12.00 -1.35 7.34
C ARG A 114 11.00 -1.81 6.28
N CYS A 115 10.33 -0.88 5.61
CA CYS A 115 9.44 -1.20 4.50
C CYS A 115 10.20 -1.81 3.32
N ALA A 116 11.37 -1.26 2.97
CA ALA A 116 12.21 -1.80 1.91
C ALA A 116 12.65 -3.26 2.20
N ARG A 117 12.91 -3.63 3.47
CA ARG A 117 13.25 -5.02 3.86
C ARG A 117 12.16 -6.05 3.53
N LEU A 118 10.91 -5.64 3.30
CA LEU A 118 9.84 -6.57 2.89
C LEU A 118 10.15 -7.28 1.57
N VAL A 119 11.04 -6.74 0.72
CA VAL A 119 11.48 -7.43 -0.50
C VAL A 119 12.18 -8.75 -0.24
N LEU A 120 12.76 -8.94 0.95
CA LEU A 120 13.37 -10.21 1.35
C LEU A 120 12.31 -11.31 1.57
N MET A 121 11.04 -10.91 1.69
CA MET A 121 9.91 -11.79 1.92
C MET A 121 9.18 -12.16 0.62
N THR A 122 9.56 -11.58 -0.52
CA THR A 122 8.96 -11.91 -1.82
C THR A 122 9.12 -13.39 -2.13
N GLY A 123 8.11 -14.00 -2.75
CA GLY A 123 8.01 -15.44 -2.99
C GLY A 123 7.34 -16.19 -1.84
N ARG A 124 7.28 -15.62 -0.62
CA ARG A 124 6.49 -16.20 0.48
C ARG A 124 5.01 -15.96 0.25
N SER A 125 4.17 -16.91 0.62
CA SER A 125 2.71 -16.76 0.54
C SER A 125 2.17 -15.90 1.68
N LEU A 126 1.22 -15.02 1.32
CA LEU A 126 0.48 -14.16 2.24
C LEU A 126 -0.75 -14.85 2.86
N ASP A 127 -1.20 -15.96 2.27
CA ASP A 127 -2.37 -16.70 2.73
C ASP A 127 -1.98 -18.01 3.45
N ALA A 128 -2.91 -18.58 4.20
CA ALA A 128 -2.67 -19.85 4.88
C ALA A 128 -2.52 -21.02 3.90
N ASN A 129 -3.18 -20.93 2.73
CA ASN A 129 -3.26 -22.01 1.76
C ASN A 129 -2.10 -22.03 0.74
N GLY A 130 -1.15 -21.09 0.81
CA GLY A 130 -0.01 -21.05 -0.10
C GLY A 130 -0.33 -20.55 -1.51
N ARG A 131 -1.53 -20.02 -1.77
CA ARG A 131 -2.03 -19.71 -3.11
C ARG A 131 -1.78 -18.27 -3.54
N LEU A 132 -1.34 -17.40 -2.64
CA LEU A 132 -1.13 -15.98 -2.91
C LEU A 132 0.29 -15.56 -2.53
N PRO A 133 1.29 -15.75 -3.42
CA PRO A 133 2.66 -15.31 -3.19
C PRO A 133 2.76 -13.78 -3.19
N LEU A 134 3.60 -13.24 -2.31
CA LEU A 134 4.06 -11.85 -2.38
C LEU A 134 5.01 -11.72 -3.57
N SER A 135 4.59 -11.11 -4.66
CA SER A 135 5.46 -10.89 -5.83
C SER A 135 6.33 -9.65 -5.64
N ARG A 136 5.76 -8.54 -5.17
CA ARG A 136 6.44 -7.25 -5.08
C ARG A 136 6.02 -6.41 -3.88
N VAL A 137 6.85 -5.40 -3.59
CA VAL A 137 6.58 -4.34 -2.62
C VAL A 137 6.37 -3.03 -3.37
N GLY A 138 5.22 -2.38 -3.16
CA GLY A 138 4.84 -1.11 -3.75
C GLY A 138 4.94 0.04 -2.76
N PHE A 139 5.38 1.21 -3.23
CA PHE A 139 5.25 2.46 -2.48
C PHE A 139 4.32 3.41 -3.23
N ILE A 140 3.21 3.80 -2.61
CA ILE A 140 2.23 4.74 -3.17
C ILE A 140 2.49 6.12 -2.58
N PHE A 141 2.81 7.12 -3.39
CA PHE A 141 3.16 8.45 -2.91
C PHE A 141 2.62 9.55 -3.82
N ASP A 142 2.57 10.78 -3.31
CA ASP A 142 2.27 11.95 -4.13
C ASP A 142 3.50 12.33 -4.99
N GLY A 143 3.34 12.28 -6.30
CA GLY A 143 4.38 12.58 -7.28
C GLY A 143 4.85 14.03 -7.30
N ALA A 144 4.13 14.95 -6.64
CA ALA A 144 4.56 16.34 -6.48
C ALA A 144 5.73 16.50 -5.47
N HIS A 145 6.03 15.46 -4.69
CA HIS A 145 7.01 15.49 -3.62
C HIS A 145 8.18 14.54 -3.87
N ALA A 146 9.31 14.77 -3.19
CA ALA A 146 10.55 14.00 -3.33
C ALA A 146 10.51 12.60 -2.66
N HIS A 147 9.37 11.90 -2.66
CA HIS A 147 9.25 10.59 -2.02
C HIS A 147 10.05 9.51 -2.74
N ALA A 148 10.02 9.49 -4.08
CA ALA A 148 10.76 8.52 -4.88
C ALA A 148 12.27 8.51 -4.55
N SER A 149 12.89 9.69 -4.45
CA SER A 149 14.32 9.81 -4.11
C SER A 149 14.62 9.36 -2.68
N ARG A 150 13.72 9.62 -1.72
CA ARG A 150 13.84 9.12 -0.34
C ARG A 150 13.74 7.60 -0.27
N ILE A 151 12.82 7.00 -1.01
CA ILE A 151 12.63 5.54 -1.06
C ILE A 151 13.87 4.89 -1.70
N ARG A 152 14.37 5.42 -2.82
CA ARG A 152 15.63 4.99 -3.45
C ARG A 152 16.79 5.06 -2.47
N ARG A 153 16.95 6.19 -1.77
CA ARG A 153 17.97 6.36 -0.74
C ARG A 153 17.84 5.33 0.39
N ALA A 154 16.63 5.09 0.90
CA ALA A 154 16.39 4.08 1.92
C ALA A 154 16.83 2.68 1.45
N PHE A 155 16.50 2.32 0.20
CA PHE A 155 16.95 1.07 -0.39
C PHE A 155 18.47 0.99 -0.49
N THR A 156 19.14 2.04 -1.00
CA THR A 156 20.60 2.07 -1.11
C THR A 156 21.29 1.99 0.24
N GLU A 157 20.79 2.69 1.27
CA GLU A 157 21.32 2.59 2.63
C GLU A 157 21.12 1.20 3.24
N GLU A 158 20.00 0.54 2.94
CA GLU A 158 19.68 -0.80 3.46
C GLU A 158 20.47 -1.91 2.76
N PHE A 159 20.61 -1.85 1.44
CA PHE A 159 21.15 -2.95 0.63
C PHE A 159 22.46 -2.63 -0.09
N GLY A 160 23.01 -1.42 0.07
CA GLY A 160 24.22 -0.97 -0.63
C GLY A 160 25.46 -1.84 -0.37
N HIS A 161 25.48 -2.54 0.77
CA HIS A 161 26.53 -3.50 1.15
C HIS A 161 26.45 -4.85 0.41
N ARG A 162 25.34 -5.14 -0.30
CA ARG A 162 25.16 -6.39 -1.04
C ARG A 162 25.81 -6.33 -2.44
N PRO A 163 26.16 -7.49 -3.04
CA PRO A 163 26.67 -7.56 -4.41
C PRO A 163 25.71 -6.93 -5.43
N PRO A 164 26.20 -6.26 -6.49
CA PRO A 164 25.36 -5.54 -7.45
C PRO A 164 24.19 -6.37 -8.03
N ARG A 165 24.48 -7.60 -8.49
CA ARG A 165 23.47 -8.51 -9.03
C ARG A 165 22.34 -8.81 -8.03
N GLU A 166 22.68 -8.93 -6.75
CA GLU A 166 21.71 -9.19 -5.71
C GLU A 166 20.87 -7.94 -5.42
N ARG A 167 21.50 -6.76 -5.36
CA ARG A 167 20.78 -5.49 -5.23
C ARG A 167 19.80 -5.27 -6.37
N ASP A 168 20.21 -5.51 -7.61
CA ASP A 168 19.36 -5.39 -8.79
C ASP A 168 18.15 -6.32 -8.71
N ALA A 169 18.39 -7.58 -8.31
CA ALA A 169 17.32 -8.54 -8.10
C ALA A 169 16.32 -8.08 -7.03
N LEU A 170 16.78 -7.53 -5.91
CA LEU A 170 15.93 -7.00 -4.84
C LEU A 170 15.19 -5.73 -5.28
N ALA A 171 15.87 -4.79 -5.95
CA ALA A 171 15.27 -3.56 -6.43
C ALA A 171 14.20 -3.79 -7.49
N SER A 172 14.38 -4.80 -8.35
CA SER A 172 13.38 -5.18 -9.35
C SER A 172 12.04 -5.56 -8.72
N ARG A 173 12.04 -5.98 -7.45
CA ARG A 173 10.84 -6.37 -6.70
C ARG A 173 10.17 -5.20 -5.99
N ILE A 174 10.72 -3.99 -6.09
CA ILE A 174 10.11 -2.76 -5.61
C ILE A 174 9.51 -1.99 -6.79
N ILE A 175 8.24 -1.62 -6.63
CA ILE A 175 7.52 -0.73 -7.54
C ILE A 175 7.25 0.59 -6.81
N LEU A 176 7.37 1.69 -7.56
CA LEU A 176 6.99 3.02 -7.14
C LEU A 176 5.70 3.40 -7.87
N PHE A 177 4.67 3.76 -7.11
CA PHE A 177 3.38 4.22 -7.59
C PHE A 177 3.24 5.71 -7.32
N SER A 178 3.51 6.52 -8.33
CA SER A 178 3.46 7.99 -8.24
C SER A 178 2.06 8.49 -8.57
N ALA A 179 1.35 8.98 -7.57
CA ALA A 179 0.00 9.51 -7.70
C ALA A 179 0.05 10.98 -8.14
N ARG A 180 -0.81 11.35 -9.08
CA ARG A 180 -1.04 12.73 -9.47
C ARG A 180 -2.31 13.22 -8.77
N ILE A 181 -2.14 14.12 -7.81
CA ILE A 181 -3.23 14.65 -6.99
C ILE A 181 -3.38 16.14 -7.28
N GLY A 182 -4.59 16.58 -7.62
CA GLY A 182 -4.94 17.98 -7.78
C GLY A 182 -5.37 18.65 -6.46
N PRO A 183 -5.62 19.97 -6.50
CA PRO A 183 -6.19 20.68 -5.36
C PRO A 183 -7.44 19.99 -4.81
N ARG A 184 -7.61 20.03 -3.48
CA ARG A 184 -8.71 19.36 -2.75
C ARG A 184 -8.72 17.83 -2.97
N VAL A 185 -7.54 17.21 -3.04
CA VAL A 185 -7.34 15.75 -3.17
C VAL A 185 -8.02 15.17 -4.42
N ARG A 186 -8.09 15.93 -5.52
CA ARG A 186 -8.68 15.43 -6.77
C ARG A 186 -7.74 14.44 -7.43
N TRP A 187 -8.12 13.17 -7.48
CA TRP A 187 -7.34 12.14 -8.17
C TRP A 187 -7.23 12.42 -9.68
N LYS A 188 -6.00 12.38 -10.22
CA LYS A 188 -5.71 12.52 -11.67
C LYS A 188 -5.06 11.27 -12.28
N GLY A 189 -4.78 10.25 -11.47
CA GLY A 189 -4.20 8.98 -11.91
C GLY A 189 -2.94 8.58 -11.16
N LEU A 190 -2.47 7.38 -11.47
CA LEU A 190 -1.32 6.72 -10.86
C LEU A 190 -0.39 6.21 -11.97
N SER A 191 0.88 6.60 -11.91
CA SER A 191 1.92 6.00 -12.74
C SER A 191 2.69 4.95 -11.96
N GLU A 192 3.10 3.89 -12.67
CA GLU A 192 3.87 2.78 -12.14
C GLU A 192 5.30 2.88 -12.70
N GLU A 193 6.31 2.90 -11.84
CA GLU A 193 7.73 2.92 -12.23
C GLU A 193 8.55 1.92 -11.40
N ARG A 194 9.66 1.45 -11.97
CA ARG A 194 10.64 0.64 -11.22
C ARG A 194 11.37 1.50 -10.20
N LEU A 195 11.85 0.89 -9.11
CA LEU A 195 12.66 1.61 -8.13
C LEU A 195 13.85 2.31 -8.78
N PHE A 196 14.59 1.60 -9.63
CA PHE A 196 15.61 2.19 -10.51
C PHE A 196 15.30 1.79 -11.96
N PRO A 197 15.13 2.76 -12.88
CA PRO A 197 14.79 2.46 -14.27
C PRO A 197 15.90 1.70 -15.00
N ASP A 198 17.17 1.99 -14.68
CA ASP A 198 18.35 1.47 -15.38
C ASP A 198 19.20 0.48 -14.55
N GLY A 199 18.68 -0.03 -13.42
CA GLY A 199 19.44 -0.85 -12.46
C GLY A 199 20.06 -0.04 -11.30
N CYS A 200 20.65 -0.73 -10.29
CA CYS A 200 21.20 -0.15 -9.07
C CYS A 200 22.71 0.16 -9.11
#